data_AF-A0A6G2QP12-F1
#
_entry.id   AF-A0A6G2QP12-F1
#
_cell.length_a   1.000
_cell.length_b   1.000
_cell.length_c   1.000
_cell.angle_alpha   90.00
_cell.angle_beta   90.00
_cell.angle_gamma   90.00
#
_symmetry.space_group_name_H-M   'P 1'
#
loop_
_entity.id
_entity.type
_entity.pdbx_description
1 polymer ?
#
loop_
_entity_poly.entity_id
_entity_poly.type
_entity_poly.pdbx_seq_one_letter_code
_entity_poly.pdbx_strand_id
1 'polypeptide(L)' 'IRAATLAGYGARPCLRGLWLARCDAVLHLAEALTGRTADAPPALRTRLRRAWEPILLERVTDLGDGDETV' A
#
# COMPACT_ATOMS: atom_id res chain seq x y z
N ILE A 1 2.82 -5.50 -5.83
CA ILE A 1 1.33 -5.42 -5.85
C ILE A 1 0.81 -5.21 -7.26
N ARG A 2 1.09 -4.09 -7.95
CA ARG A 2 0.65 -3.89 -9.35
C ARG A 2 0.97 -5.07 -10.28
N ALA A 3 2.19 -5.61 -10.20
CA ALA A 3 2.57 -6.82 -10.94
C ALA A 3 1.77 -8.07 -10.54
N ALA A 4 1.43 -8.23 -9.25
CA ALA A 4 0.61 -9.35 -8.77
C ALA A 4 -0.85 -9.21 -9.24
N THR A 5 -1.39 -7.99 -9.25
CA THR A 5 -2.70 -7.69 -9.83
C THR A 5 -2.73 -8.01 -11.34
N LEU A 6 -1.69 -7.60 -12.07
CA LEU A 6 -1.56 -7.92 -13.51
C LEU A 6 -1.35 -9.41 -13.76
N ALA A 7 -0.74 -10.14 -12.83
CA ALA A 7 -0.55 -11.58 -12.88
C ALA A 7 -1.78 -12.39 -12.42
N GLY A 8 -2.92 -11.74 -12.17
CA GLY A 8 -4.17 -12.42 -11.83
C GLY A 8 -4.25 -12.96 -10.39
N TYR A 9 -3.38 -12.51 -9.48
CA TYR A 9 -3.53 -12.84 -8.06
C TYR A 9 -4.83 -12.21 -7.53
N GLY A 10 -5.56 -12.96 -6.70
CA GLY A 10 -6.84 -12.53 -6.15
C GLY A 10 -6.77 -11.20 -5.39
N ALA A 11 -7.91 -10.51 -5.29
CA ALA A 11 -7.99 -9.19 -4.67
C ALA A 11 -7.55 -9.21 -3.20
N ARG A 12 -8.05 -10.17 -2.41
CA ARG A 12 -7.76 -10.29 -0.96
C ARG A 12 -6.26 -10.39 -0.62
N PRO A 13 -5.44 -11.28 -1.24
CA PRO A 13 -4.00 -11.28 -1.00
C PRO A 13 -3.29 -10.01 -1.50
N CYS A 14 -3.78 -9.39 -2.59
CA CYS A 14 -3.23 -8.12 -3.07
C CYS A 14 -3.47 -6.95 -2.10
N LEU A 15 -4.65 -6.87 -1.46
CA LEU A 15 -4.97 -5.87 -0.43
C LEU A 15 -4.12 -6.05 0.82
N ARG A 16 -3.95 -7.30 1.28
CA ARG A 16 -3.08 -7.60 2.42
C ARG A 16 -1.65 -7.13 2.15
N GLY A 17 -1.13 -7.41 0.95
CA GLY A 17 0.18 -6.92 0.53
C GLY A 17 0.27 -5.39 0.49
N LEU A 18 -0.79 -4.71 0.03
CA LEU A 18 -0.87 -3.25 0.05
C LEU A 18 -0.86 -2.69 1.47
N TRP A 19 -1.67 -3.26 2.36
CA TRP A 19 -1.75 -2.81 3.74
C TRP A 19 -0.40 -2.95 4.47
N LEU A 20 0.32 -4.05 4.25
CA LEU A 20 1.67 -4.22 4.80
C LEU A 20 2.67 -3.22 4.21
N ALA A 21 2.65 -3.01 2.89
CA ALA A 21 3.51 -2.01 2.25
C ALA A 21 3.23 -0.58 2.76
N ARG A 22 1.98 -0.33 3.16
CA ARG A 22 1.57 0.91 3.81
C ARG A 22 2.20 1.05 5.19
N CYS A 23 1.99 0.08 6.08
CA CYS A 23 2.59 0.09 7.41
C CYS A 23 4.12 0.28 7.37
N ASP A 24 4.79 -0.41 6.45
CA ASP A 24 6.23 -0.34 6.24
C ASP A 24 6.71 1.07 5.83
N ALA A 25 5.99 1.76 4.94
CA ALA A 25 6.30 3.14 4.58
C ALA A 25 6.16 4.12 5.74
N VAL A 26 5.18 3.91 6.65
CA VAL A 26 5.00 4.73 7.86
C VAL A 26 6.10 4.47 8.88
N LEU A 27 6.51 3.20 9.07
CA LEU A 27 7.61 2.85 9.96
C LEU A 27 8.92 3.51 9.52
N HIS A 28 9.25 3.40 8.23
CA HIS A 28 10.44 4.07 7.69
C HIS A 28 10.38 5.59 7.80
N LEU A 29 9.19 6.20 7.64
CA LEU A 29 9.03 7.64 7.89
C LEU A 29 9.30 7.98 9.36
N ALA A 30 8.75 7.19 10.30
CA ALA A 30 8.94 7.43 11.72
C ALA A 30 10.43 7.30 12.11
N GLU A 31 11.13 6.29 11.60
CA GLU A 31 12.58 6.12 11.79
C GLU A 31 13.36 7.33 11.31
N ALA A 32 13.07 7.82 10.09
CA ALA A 32 13.73 8.98 9.53
C ALA A 32 13.46 10.26 10.34
N LEU A 33 12.22 10.48 10.80
CA LEU A 33 11.86 11.63 11.64
C LEU A 33 12.54 11.59 13.01
N THR A 34 12.80 10.39 13.54
CA THR A 34 13.53 10.21 14.80
C THR A 34 15.05 10.25 14.64
N GLY A 35 15.56 10.52 13.44
CA GLY A 35 17.00 10.57 13.15
C GLY A 35 17.68 9.20 13.20
N ARG A 36 16.91 8.09 13.15
CA ARG A 36 17.42 6.72 13.23
C ARG A 36 17.81 6.13 11.86
N THR A 37 17.56 6.85 10.78
CA THR A 37 17.78 6.39 9.40
C THR A 37 18.40 7.50 8.55
N ALA A 38 19.35 7.13 7.67
CA ALA A 38 20.02 8.03 6.73
C ALA A 38 19.30 8.16 5.37
N ASP A 39 18.08 7.60 5.24
CA ASP A 39 17.31 7.68 4.01
C ASP A 39 17.06 9.13 3.61
N ALA A 40 17.34 9.42 2.35
CA ALA A 40 17.14 10.74 1.81
C ALA A 40 15.62 11.10 1.88
N PRO A 41 15.25 12.26 2.45
CA PRO A 41 13.87 12.72 2.54
C PRO A 41 13.04 12.64 1.22
N PRO A 42 13.63 12.85 0.02
CA PRO A 42 12.90 12.67 -1.25
C PRO A 42 12.50 11.22 -1.56
N ALA A 43 13.31 10.24 -1.14
CA ALA A 43 13.04 8.81 -1.36
C ALA A 43 11.84 8.36 -0.52
N LEU A 44 11.80 8.77 0.75
CA LEU A 44 10.66 8.53 1.65
C LEU A 44 9.37 9.13 1.12
N ARG A 45 9.40 10.40 0.67
CA ARG A 45 8.23 11.05 0.04
C ARG A 45 7.73 10.29 -1.18
N THR A 46 8.64 9.78 -2.02
CA THR A 46 8.28 9.00 -3.21
C THR A 46 7.64 7.67 -2.82
N ARG A 47 8.18 6.97 -1.82
CA ARG A 47 7.62 5.70 -1.31
C ARG A 47 6.23 5.90 -0.73
N LEU A 48 6.04 6.95 0.09
CA LEU A 48 4.75 7.34 0.64
C LEU A 48 3.71 7.62 -0.45
N ARG A 49 4.07 8.47 -1.42
CA ARG A 49 3.19 8.79 -2.55
C ARG A 49 2.78 7.54 -3.33
N ARG A 50 3.69 6.62 -3.59
CA ARG A 50 3.39 5.38 -4.33
C ARG A 50 2.52 4.39 -3.56
N ALA A 51 2.65 4.32 -2.24
CA ALA A 51 1.87 3.42 -1.40
C ALA A 51 0.45 3.96 -1.08
N TRP A 52 0.26 5.28 -1.16
CA TRP A 52 -1.03 5.97 -0.93
C TRP A 52 -1.70 6.42 -2.22
N GLU A 53 -1.06 6.20 -3.37
CA GLU A 53 -1.72 6.38 -4.65
C GLU A 53 -2.90 5.41 -4.73
N PRO A 54 -4.14 5.90 -4.90
CA PRO A 54 -5.31 5.03 -4.92
C PRO A 54 -5.16 4.01 -6.05
N ILE A 55 -5.26 2.73 -5.71
CA ILE A 55 -5.27 1.67 -6.72
C ILE A 55 -6.70 1.21 -6.98
N LEU A 56 -6.97 0.79 -8.22
CA LEU A 56 -8.26 0.21 -8.65
C LEU A 56 -8.80 -0.84 -7.67
N LEU A 57 -7.89 -1.58 -7.01
CA LEU A 57 -8.24 -2.63 -6.06
C LEU A 57 -8.96 -2.11 -4.80
N GLU A 58 -8.60 -0.92 -4.29
CA GLU A 58 -9.28 -0.31 -3.14
C GLU A 58 -10.67 0.18 -3.52
N ARG A 59 -10.82 0.73 -4.74
CA ARG A 59 -12.11 1.12 -5.32
C ARG A 59 -13.02 -0.09 -5.53
N VAL A 60 -12.47 -1.23 -5.96
CA VAL A 60 -13.20 -2.48 -6.18
C VAL A 60 -13.62 -3.12 -4.86
N THR A 61 -12.88 -2.95 -3.77
CA THR A 61 -13.32 -3.42 -2.45
C THR A 61 -14.34 -2.51 -1.78
N ASP A 62 -14.28 -1.20 -1.97
CA ASP A 62 -15.39 -0.31 -1.58
C ASP A 62 -16.70 -0.68 -2.31
N LEU A 63 -16.61 -1.24 -3.52
CA LEU A 63 -17.74 -1.81 -4.27
C LEU A 63 -18.11 -3.23 -3.81
N GLY A 64 -17.14 -4.03 -3.40
CA GLY A 64 -17.30 -5.45 -3.03
C GLY A 64 -17.79 -5.70 -1.60
N ASP A 65 -17.65 -4.74 -0.68
CA ASP A 65 -18.33 -4.80 0.63
C ASP A 65 -19.86 -4.74 0.50
N GLY A 66 -20.38 -4.35 -0.68
CA GLY A 66 -21.80 -4.44 -1.03
C GLY A 66 -22.24 -5.77 -1.65
N ASP A 67 -21.32 -6.72 -1.89
CA ASP A 67 -21.60 -7.99 -2.59
C ASP A 67 -21.21 -9.23 -1.76
N GLU A 68 -21.08 -9.09 -0.43
CA GLU A 68 -21.04 -10.23 0.51
C GLU A 68 -22.36 -10.33 1.29
N THR A 69 -23.47 -10.41 0.56
CA THR A 69 -24.71 -11.03 1.06
C THR A 69 -25.24 -11.98 0.00
N VAL A 70 -24.88 -13.27 0.11
CA VAL A 70 -25.75 -14.48 0.11
C VAL A 70 -24.87 -15.70 0.36
#